data_AF-A0A8J3R763-F1
#
_entry.id   AF-A0A8J3R763-F1
#
_cell.length_a   1.000
_cell.length_b   1.000
_cell.length_c   1.000
_cell.angle_alpha   90.00
_cell.angle_beta   90.00
_cell.angle_gamma   90.00
#
_symmetry.space_group_name_H-M   'P 1'
#
loop_
_entity.id
_entity.type
_entity.pdbx_description
1 polymer ?
#
loop_
_entity_poly.entity_id
_entity_poly.type
_entity_poly.pdbx_seq_one_letter_code
_entity_poly.pdbx_strand_id
1 'polypeptide(L)'
;MARRSNVQQDPRIAGDPESYPPEGPDEVTTGRGVSARRGGGWSGGGGRWLVWIGRVVLWALIIVIVVNGVRAPFERLSQGGDPTTASSPSDVGFPVTEASAFANQFAAVYMNYDAANPQQRAERLKSFLPEDEDDKQFGWNGYGRMSAGAFQFAGISVIDAHNARVTVSYQSGGRRGLLSVPVYYDGTGLVVSEKPALLPEAAPAGLPPISDPDRDSAAEAELRPQLEGFFKAYAAGNQVDLQRYVANRVTIEGFNGEFTLTQLKDVIVPPGEANSRDVTAVVVWAVASGGAAPTQTPSIDDPTRQPGGLEQAYRLTIEKQGDKWFVRDVQGAKRPAG
;
A
#
# COMPACT_ATOMS: atom_id res chain seq x y z
N MET A 1 47.22 -42.03 17.71
CA MET A 1 48.07 -41.15 18.54
C MET A 1 47.61 -39.72 18.25
N ALA A 2 46.93 -39.01 19.16
CA ALA A 2 47.51 -38.04 20.11
C ALA A 2 48.36 -36.97 19.38
N ARG A 3 48.15 -35.64 19.48
CA ARG A 3 47.87 -34.77 20.66
C ARG A 3 47.09 -33.50 20.21
N ARG A 4 46.09 -33.01 20.96
CA ARG A 4 46.12 -31.95 22.01
C ARG A 4 46.71 -30.58 21.59
N SER A 5 45.81 -29.59 21.48
CA SER A 5 45.82 -28.24 22.09
C SER A 5 47.15 -27.57 22.49
N ASN A 6 47.37 -26.36 21.97
CA ASN A 6 48.36 -25.39 22.45
C ASN A 6 47.64 -24.13 22.95
N VAL A 7 47.84 -23.78 24.23
CA VAL A 7 47.62 -22.43 24.76
C VAL A 7 48.98 -21.76 24.82
N GLN A 8 49.07 -20.49 24.42
CA GLN A 8 50.25 -19.66 24.69
C GLN A 8 49.78 -18.29 25.19
N GLN A 9 50.23 -17.93 26.39
CA GLN A 9 50.04 -16.62 27.03
C GLN A 9 51.34 -15.79 26.95
N ASP A 10 51.23 -14.56 27.46
CA ASP A 10 52.27 -13.59 27.86
C ASP A 10 52.89 -12.66 26.79
N PRO A 11 53.43 -11.49 27.20
CA PRO A 11 53.36 -10.84 28.53
C PRO A 11 52.90 -9.36 28.54
N ARG A 12 52.60 -8.84 29.74
CA ARG A 12 52.46 -7.40 30.05
C ARG A 12 53.74 -6.83 30.67
N ILE A 13 54.08 -5.57 30.35
CA ILE A 13 54.92 -4.63 31.11
C ILE A 13 54.46 -3.21 30.73
N ALA A 14 54.48 -2.14 31.53
CA ALA A 14 54.29 -1.86 32.96
C ALA A 14 54.30 -0.31 33.12
N GLY A 15 53.68 0.27 34.17
CA GLY A 15 53.61 1.72 34.32
C GLY A 15 52.75 2.21 35.50
N ASP A 16 53.20 1.89 36.72
CA ASP A 16 52.65 2.25 38.05
C ASP A 16 53.09 3.69 38.47
N PRO A 17 52.89 4.25 39.72
CA PRO A 17 52.49 3.61 41.00
C PRO A 17 51.49 4.34 41.96
N GLU A 18 50.99 3.56 42.93
CA GLU A 18 50.63 3.77 44.36
C GLU A 18 50.49 5.16 45.05
N SER A 19 49.55 5.25 46.02
CA SER A 19 49.82 5.57 47.47
C SER A 19 48.57 5.55 48.40
N TYR A 20 48.71 4.99 49.62
CA TYR A 20 47.86 5.07 50.86
C TYR A 20 48.74 5.77 51.97
N PRO A 21 48.43 5.94 53.29
CA PRO A 21 47.22 5.77 54.14
C PRO A 21 46.91 7.09 54.93
N PRO A 22 46.44 7.21 56.23
CA PRO A 22 45.87 6.27 57.23
C PRO A 22 44.66 6.76 58.09
N GLU A 23 44.21 5.87 59.00
CA GLU A 23 43.65 6.07 60.38
C GLU A 23 42.28 6.75 60.68
N GLY A 24 41.66 6.27 61.78
CA GLY A 24 40.36 6.71 62.33
C GLY A 24 40.49 7.50 63.65
N PRO A 25 39.36 7.73 64.38
CA PRO A 25 39.15 6.96 65.61
C PRO A 25 37.67 6.65 65.97
N ASP A 26 37.47 5.77 66.96
CA ASP A 26 36.18 5.49 67.62
C ASP A 26 35.84 6.54 68.70
N GLU A 27 34.54 6.90 68.88
CA GLU A 27 33.93 7.01 70.22
C GLU A 27 32.38 7.02 70.19
N VAL A 28 31.76 7.06 71.37
CA VAL A 28 30.46 6.40 71.67
C VAL A 28 29.33 7.41 72.01
N THR A 29 28.08 6.91 72.06
CA THR A 29 27.05 7.20 73.10
C THR A 29 25.79 8.00 72.68
N THR A 30 24.64 7.29 72.59
CA THR A 30 23.24 7.70 72.93
C THR A 30 22.58 8.97 72.36
N GLY A 31 21.25 8.99 72.27
CA GLY A 31 20.53 10.28 72.46
C GLY A 31 19.14 10.43 71.86
N ARG A 32 18.12 10.10 72.65
CA ARG A 32 16.71 10.44 72.45
C ARG A 32 16.44 11.95 72.17
N GLY A 33 15.99 12.26 70.95
CA GLY A 33 14.82 13.12 70.68
C GLY A 33 14.90 14.65 70.77
N VAL A 34 13.79 15.26 70.33
CA VAL A 34 13.41 16.69 70.33
C VAL A 34 13.89 17.53 69.12
N SER A 35 13.00 18.44 68.71
CA SER A 35 12.87 19.11 67.41
C SER A 35 13.57 20.46 67.28
N ALA A 36 13.96 20.86 66.05
CA ALA A 36 13.41 22.07 65.39
C ALA A 36 13.88 22.35 63.93
N ARG A 37 12.88 22.46 63.03
CA ARG A 37 12.73 23.46 61.94
C ARG A 37 13.66 23.51 60.69
N ARG A 38 12.93 23.57 59.55
CA ARG A 38 13.21 24.28 58.26
C ARG A 38 14.19 23.68 57.25
N GLY A 39 13.61 23.12 56.18
CA GLY A 39 14.15 23.06 54.82
C GLY A 39 12.99 22.87 53.84
N GLY A 40 12.80 23.79 52.89
CA GLY A 40 11.68 23.73 51.94
C GLY A 40 11.93 22.74 50.80
N GLY A 41 10.90 22.01 50.39
CA GLY A 41 10.98 21.01 49.32
C GLY A 41 9.71 20.97 48.48
N TRP A 42 9.57 21.94 47.58
CA TRP A 42 8.45 22.02 46.64
C TRP A 42 8.55 20.85 45.63
N SER A 43 7.65 19.89 45.72
CA SER A 43 7.34 18.96 44.64
C SER A 43 5.82 18.82 44.59
N GLY A 44 5.17 19.01 43.45
CA GLY A 44 5.59 18.62 42.11
C GLY A 44 4.60 17.62 41.50
N GLY A 45 3.36 17.59 42.00
CA GLY A 45 2.27 16.77 41.46
C GLY A 45 1.82 17.27 40.09
N GLY A 46 2.58 16.92 39.04
CA GLY A 46 2.35 17.40 37.67
C GLY A 46 2.66 16.41 36.55
N GLY A 47 2.99 15.14 36.85
CA GLY A 47 3.46 14.18 35.83
C GLY A 47 2.42 13.19 35.28
N ARG A 48 1.33 12.90 36.01
CA ARG A 48 0.43 11.77 35.68
C ARG A 48 -0.77 12.15 34.80
N TRP A 49 -1.13 13.43 34.70
CA TRP A 49 -2.26 13.90 33.89
C TRP A 49 -1.93 13.91 32.38
N LEU A 50 -0.71 14.29 32.01
CA LEU A 50 -0.24 14.25 30.61
C LEU A 50 -0.24 12.84 30.01
N VAL A 51 0.11 11.81 30.80
CA VAL A 51 0.06 10.40 30.37
C VAL A 51 -1.39 9.95 30.15
N TRP A 52 -2.33 10.46 30.94
CA TRP A 52 -3.76 10.15 30.80
C TRP A 52 -4.35 10.79 29.54
N ILE A 53 -4.06 12.08 29.30
CA ILE A 53 -4.43 12.77 28.05
C ILE A 53 -3.79 12.08 26.83
N GLY A 54 -2.50 11.75 26.88
CA GLY A 54 -1.80 11.07 25.79
C GLY A 54 -2.44 9.73 25.43
N ARG A 55 -2.92 8.97 26.42
CA ARG A 55 -3.68 7.73 26.19
C ARG A 55 -5.08 7.97 25.63
N VAL A 56 -5.80 8.99 26.09
CA VAL A 56 -7.12 9.34 25.53
C VAL A 56 -6.99 9.78 24.08
N VAL A 57 -5.98 10.57 23.74
CA VAL A 57 -5.67 10.98 22.35
C VAL A 57 -5.24 9.78 21.50
N LEU A 58 -4.41 8.86 22.03
CA LEU A 58 -4.03 7.64 21.32
C LEU A 58 -5.24 6.73 21.05
N TRP A 59 -6.12 6.52 22.04
CA TRP A 59 -7.35 5.76 21.86
C TRP A 59 -8.32 6.44 20.89
N ALA A 60 -8.46 7.77 20.94
CA ALA A 60 -9.24 8.52 19.97
C ALA A 60 -8.67 8.39 18.55
N LEU A 61 -7.35 8.44 18.37
CA LEU A 61 -6.68 8.22 17.09
C LEU A 61 -6.94 6.81 16.55
N ILE A 62 -6.81 5.78 17.39
CA ILE A 62 -7.09 4.38 17.02
C ILE A 62 -8.57 4.22 16.62
N ILE A 63 -9.51 4.80 17.38
CA ILE A 63 -10.94 4.77 17.05
C ILE A 63 -11.20 5.50 15.73
N VAL A 64 -10.59 6.66 15.50
CA VAL A 64 -10.74 7.40 14.22
C VAL A 64 -10.17 6.63 13.04
N ILE A 65 -9.04 5.92 13.19
CA ILE A 65 -8.48 5.07 12.14
C ILE A 65 -9.40 3.88 11.85
N VAL A 66 -9.96 3.24 12.88
CA VAL A 66 -10.90 2.12 12.73
C VAL A 66 -12.25 2.56 12.12
N VAL A 67 -12.71 3.78 12.43
CA VAL A 67 -14.00 4.31 11.92
C VAL A 67 -13.86 4.93 10.52
N ASN A 68 -12.80 5.69 10.23
CA ASN A 68 -12.56 6.21 8.87
C ASN A 68 -12.01 5.15 7.91
N GLY A 69 -11.48 4.03 8.42
CA GLY A 69 -11.19 2.84 7.61
C GLY A 69 -12.43 2.18 6.99
N VAL A 70 -13.64 2.62 7.37
CA VAL A 70 -14.93 2.06 6.91
C VAL A 70 -15.85 3.17 6.38
N ARG A 71 -15.35 4.06 5.51
CA ARG A 71 -16.21 4.84 4.60
C ARG A 71 -15.68 5.00 3.16
N ALA A 72 -16.31 4.20 2.30
CA ALA A 72 -16.49 4.33 0.85
C ALA A 72 -15.33 3.94 -0.10
N PRO A 73 -15.64 3.44 -1.32
CA PRO A 73 -16.96 3.20 -1.90
C PRO A 73 -17.25 1.71 -2.25
N PHE A 74 -18.30 1.13 -1.65
CA PHE A 74 -18.99 -0.04 -2.20
C PHE A 74 -20.02 0.41 -3.25
N GLU A 75 -19.55 0.96 -4.38
CA GLU A 75 -20.45 1.51 -5.41
C GLU A 75 -19.85 1.53 -6.83
N ARG A 76 -18.90 0.63 -7.13
CA ARG A 76 -18.37 0.40 -8.50
C ARG A 76 -18.05 -1.07 -8.78
N LEU A 77 -19.09 -1.90 -8.90
CA LEU A 77 -19.00 -3.25 -9.49
C LEU A 77 -20.17 -3.61 -10.43
N SER A 78 -21.03 -2.64 -10.75
CA SER A 78 -22.14 -2.79 -11.70
C SER A 78 -22.01 -1.84 -12.89
N GLN A 79 -20.92 -1.98 -13.67
CA GLN A 79 -20.87 -1.53 -15.07
C GLN A 79 -19.74 -2.23 -15.84
N GLY A 80 -20.11 -2.79 -16.99
CA GLY A 80 -19.41 -3.87 -17.70
C GLY A 80 -18.00 -3.56 -18.24
N GLY A 81 -17.24 -4.64 -18.36
CA GLY A 81 -15.96 -4.72 -19.07
C GLY A 81 -15.46 -6.16 -19.04
N ASP A 82 -15.83 -6.96 -20.05
CA ASP A 82 -15.54 -8.40 -20.09
C ASP A 82 -14.04 -8.74 -20.12
N PRO A 83 -13.51 -9.49 -19.15
CA PRO A 83 -12.31 -10.30 -19.33
C PRO A 83 -12.70 -11.67 -19.88
N THR A 84 -12.01 -12.11 -20.94
CA THR A 84 -12.25 -13.39 -21.64
C THR A 84 -12.37 -14.58 -20.67
N THR A 85 -13.38 -15.41 -20.89
CA THR A 85 -13.88 -16.46 -20.00
C THR A 85 -12.81 -17.34 -19.35
N ALA A 86 -12.53 -17.09 -18.07
CA ALA A 86 -12.32 -18.18 -17.13
C ALA A 86 -13.71 -18.70 -16.72
N SER A 87 -13.96 -20.00 -16.85
CA SER A 87 -15.27 -20.59 -16.58
C SER A 87 -15.71 -20.34 -15.15
N SER A 88 -16.71 -19.49 -14.94
CA SER A 88 -17.38 -19.34 -13.64
C SER A 88 -18.06 -20.65 -13.27
N PRO A 89 -17.71 -21.32 -12.16
CA PRO A 89 -18.45 -22.47 -11.64
C PRO A 89 -19.69 -21.98 -10.85
N SER A 90 -20.53 -21.18 -11.50
CA SER A 90 -21.71 -20.54 -10.89
C SER A 90 -22.98 -21.39 -10.96
N ASP A 91 -22.90 -22.61 -11.50
CA ASP A 91 -24.03 -23.54 -11.67
C ASP A 91 -24.15 -24.60 -10.56
N VAL A 92 -23.24 -24.59 -9.57
CA VAL A 92 -23.19 -25.62 -8.50
C VAL A 92 -23.83 -25.17 -7.17
N GLY A 93 -24.35 -23.94 -7.10
CA GLY A 93 -25.04 -23.41 -5.91
C GLY A 93 -24.16 -22.90 -4.76
N PHE A 94 -22.84 -23.04 -4.84
CA PHE A 94 -21.91 -22.55 -3.82
C PHE A 94 -21.89 -20.99 -3.76
N PRO A 95 -21.91 -20.34 -2.57
CA PRO A 95 -22.02 -18.89 -2.43
C PRO A 95 -20.67 -18.17 -2.63
N VAL A 96 -20.24 -18.07 -3.89
CA VAL A 96 -18.94 -17.50 -4.30
C VAL A 96 -18.64 -16.13 -3.68
N THR A 97 -19.59 -15.19 -3.73
CA THR A 97 -19.39 -13.82 -3.22
C THR A 97 -19.15 -13.82 -1.70
N GLU A 98 -19.93 -14.61 -0.96
CA GLU A 98 -19.84 -14.69 0.50
C GLU A 98 -18.52 -15.34 0.92
N ALA A 99 -18.15 -16.46 0.28
CA ALA A 99 -16.88 -17.13 0.50
C ALA A 99 -15.68 -16.24 0.18
N SER A 100 -15.78 -15.35 -0.82
CA SER A 100 -14.72 -14.38 -1.14
C SER A 100 -14.50 -13.36 -0.01
N ALA A 101 -15.59 -12.88 0.62
CA ALA A 101 -15.52 -11.94 1.74
C ALA A 101 -15.05 -12.63 3.03
N PHE A 102 -15.61 -13.81 3.33
CA PHE A 102 -15.25 -14.67 4.44
C PHE A 102 -13.74 -15.00 4.45
N ALA A 103 -13.20 -15.48 3.33
CA ALA A 103 -11.79 -15.84 3.22
C ALA A 103 -10.84 -14.64 3.37
N ASN A 104 -11.22 -13.45 2.88
CA ASN A 104 -10.44 -12.22 3.08
C ASN A 104 -10.40 -11.81 4.57
N GLN A 105 -11.53 -11.90 5.28
CA GLN A 105 -11.60 -11.63 6.72
C GLN A 105 -10.80 -12.66 7.53
N PHE A 106 -10.93 -13.95 7.21
CA PHE A 106 -10.13 -15.01 7.80
C PHE A 106 -8.63 -14.76 7.58
N ALA A 107 -8.21 -14.44 6.35
CA ALA A 107 -6.80 -14.17 6.02
C ALA A 107 -6.23 -13.03 6.88
N ALA A 108 -7.01 -11.97 7.12
CA ALA A 108 -6.61 -10.85 7.96
C ALA A 108 -6.36 -11.25 9.43
N VAL A 109 -7.13 -12.20 9.98
CA VAL A 109 -6.90 -12.75 11.33
C VAL A 109 -5.78 -13.80 11.32
N TYR A 110 -5.78 -14.68 10.33
CA TYR A 110 -4.84 -15.80 10.23
C TYR A 110 -3.39 -15.34 10.09
N MET A 111 -3.14 -14.32 9.26
CA MET A 111 -1.82 -13.84 8.87
C MET A 111 -1.23 -12.76 9.80
N ASN A 112 -1.98 -12.33 10.83
CA ASN A 112 -1.52 -11.37 11.83
C ASN A 112 -1.35 -12.08 13.18
N TYR A 113 -0.18 -12.66 13.39
CA TYR A 113 0.19 -13.41 14.59
C TYR A 113 1.16 -12.63 15.49
N ASP A 114 0.92 -12.67 16.80
CA ASP A 114 1.84 -12.13 17.81
C ASP A 114 1.92 -13.04 19.04
N ALA A 115 3.11 -13.60 19.29
CA ALA A 115 3.38 -14.44 20.45
C ALA A 115 3.25 -13.71 21.80
N ALA A 116 3.21 -12.38 21.83
CA ALA A 116 2.89 -11.64 23.05
C ALA A 116 1.38 -11.60 23.36
N ASN A 117 0.51 -11.86 22.37
CA ASN A 117 -0.95 -11.76 22.50
C ASN A 117 -1.73 -12.91 21.79
N PRO A 118 -1.30 -14.18 21.86
CA PRO A 118 -1.84 -15.26 21.00
C PRO A 118 -3.31 -15.59 21.27
N GLN A 119 -3.83 -15.29 22.46
CA GLN A 119 -5.24 -15.49 22.81
C GLN A 119 -6.15 -14.51 22.06
N GLN A 120 -5.73 -13.26 21.81
CA GLN A 120 -6.56 -12.28 21.10
C GLN A 120 -6.83 -12.72 19.65
N ARG A 121 -5.85 -13.35 19.01
CA ARG A 121 -6.00 -13.95 17.68
C ARG A 121 -6.90 -15.19 17.73
N ALA A 122 -6.67 -16.09 18.69
CA ALA A 122 -7.47 -17.31 18.85
C ALA A 122 -8.97 -17.01 19.02
N GLU A 123 -9.34 -16.03 19.85
CA GLU A 123 -10.74 -15.60 20.01
C GLU A 123 -11.35 -15.07 18.72
N ARG A 124 -10.57 -14.36 17.88
CA ARG A 124 -11.03 -13.88 16.56
C ARG A 124 -11.09 -14.99 15.50
N LEU A 125 -10.34 -16.07 15.65
CA LEU A 125 -10.37 -17.20 14.71
C LEU A 125 -11.63 -18.05 14.87
N LYS A 126 -12.22 -18.13 16.07
CA LYS A 126 -13.40 -18.97 16.34
C LYS A 126 -14.58 -18.73 15.38
N SER A 127 -14.78 -17.50 14.90
CA SER A 127 -15.86 -17.19 13.96
C SER A 127 -15.62 -17.70 12.53
N PHE A 128 -14.49 -18.34 12.27
CA PHE A 128 -14.11 -18.87 10.95
C PHE A 128 -13.81 -20.37 10.98
N LEU A 129 -13.84 -21.02 12.15
CA LEU A 129 -13.43 -22.41 12.35
C LEU A 129 -14.64 -23.25 12.84
N PRO A 130 -14.65 -24.56 12.57
CA PRO A 130 -15.60 -25.49 13.19
C PRO A 130 -15.57 -25.41 14.73
N GLU A 131 -16.70 -25.70 15.39
CA GLU A 131 -16.77 -25.67 16.87
C GLU A 131 -15.88 -26.73 17.55
N ASP A 132 -15.57 -27.80 16.82
CA ASP A 132 -14.72 -28.93 17.22
C ASP A 132 -13.22 -28.76 16.86
N GLU A 133 -12.81 -27.58 16.38
CA GLU A 133 -11.38 -27.30 16.10
C GLU A 133 -10.56 -27.12 17.38
N ASP A 134 -9.79 -28.15 17.75
CA ASP A 134 -8.91 -28.19 18.92
C ASP A 134 -7.68 -27.26 18.80
N ASP A 135 -7.13 -27.06 17.60
CA ASP A 135 -5.95 -26.21 17.38
C ASP A 135 -6.35 -24.73 17.31
N LYS A 136 -6.51 -24.13 18.49
CA LYS A 136 -6.82 -22.70 18.70
C LYS A 136 -5.81 -21.73 18.07
N GLN A 137 -4.65 -22.22 17.63
CA GLN A 137 -3.65 -21.42 16.90
C GLN A 137 -3.64 -21.72 15.39
N PHE A 138 -4.35 -22.75 14.97
CA PHE A 138 -4.60 -23.19 13.61
C PHE A 138 -3.30 -23.29 12.80
N GLY A 139 -2.35 -24.10 13.29
CA GLY A 139 -1.04 -24.32 12.66
C GLY A 139 0.09 -23.38 13.12
N TRP A 140 -0.18 -22.37 13.95
CA TRP A 140 0.88 -21.56 14.56
C TRP A 140 1.46 -22.22 15.81
N ASN A 141 2.79 -22.34 15.87
CA ASN A 141 3.51 -23.05 16.93
C ASN A 141 3.65 -22.26 18.26
N GLY A 142 3.01 -21.09 18.39
CA GLY A 142 3.11 -20.24 19.58
C GLY A 142 4.27 -19.22 19.57
N TYR A 143 5.15 -19.20 18.56
CA TYR A 143 6.36 -18.37 18.55
C TYR A 143 6.42 -17.34 17.43
N GLY A 144 7.22 -16.29 17.66
CA GLY A 144 7.48 -15.25 16.66
C GLY A 144 6.34 -14.26 16.48
N ARG A 145 6.39 -13.53 15.37
CA ARG A 145 5.41 -12.53 14.96
C ARG A 145 5.29 -12.51 13.44
N MET A 146 4.09 -12.32 12.93
CA MET A 146 3.83 -12.08 11.51
C MET A 146 2.78 -10.99 11.39
N SER A 147 2.97 -10.09 10.43
CA SER A 147 1.94 -9.14 10.04
C SER A 147 1.87 -9.03 8.53
N ALA A 148 0.65 -9.05 8.03
CA ALA A 148 0.33 -8.87 6.62
C ALA A 148 -0.89 -7.94 6.50
N GLY A 149 -0.95 -7.23 5.38
CA GLY A 149 -2.04 -6.34 5.00
C GLY A 149 -2.31 -6.43 3.49
N ALA A 150 -3.07 -5.47 2.97
CA ALA A 150 -3.48 -5.43 1.57
C ALA A 150 -4.11 -6.77 1.08
N PHE A 151 -4.95 -7.37 1.92
CA PHE A 151 -5.67 -8.60 1.58
C PHE A 151 -6.68 -8.33 0.47
N GLN A 152 -6.62 -9.10 -0.61
CA GLN A 152 -7.55 -8.99 -1.74
C GLN A 152 -7.93 -10.37 -2.27
N PHE A 153 -9.16 -10.52 -2.74
CA PHE A 153 -9.58 -11.71 -3.47
C PHE A 153 -8.78 -11.84 -4.77
N ALA A 154 -8.09 -12.97 -4.97
CA ALA A 154 -7.30 -13.27 -6.16
C ALA A 154 -7.96 -14.33 -7.06
N GLY A 155 -8.88 -15.14 -6.53
CA GLY A 155 -9.64 -16.12 -7.29
C GLY A 155 -10.31 -17.18 -6.42
N ILE A 156 -11.16 -18.01 -7.03
CA ILE A 156 -11.81 -19.15 -6.38
C ILE A 156 -11.82 -20.37 -7.30
N SER A 157 -11.64 -21.55 -6.72
CA SER A 157 -11.92 -22.82 -7.38
C SER A 157 -13.04 -23.51 -6.59
N VAL A 158 -14.26 -23.48 -7.11
CA VAL A 158 -15.39 -24.24 -6.53
C VAL A 158 -15.21 -25.70 -6.92
N ILE A 159 -15.34 -26.59 -5.94
CA ILE A 159 -15.15 -28.03 -6.09
C ILE A 159 -16.52 -28.70 -6.23
N ASP A 160 -17.46 -28.32 -5.38
CA ASP A 160 -18.87 -28.76 -5.39
C ASP A 160 -19.78 -27.71 -4.73
N ALA A 161 -21.04 -28.05 -4.45
CA ALA A 161 -22.03 -27.14 -3.83
C ALA A 161 -21.66 -26.67 -2.42
N HIS A 162 -20.79 -27.40 -1.72
CA HIS A 162 -20.38 -27.17 -0.34
C HIS A 162 -18.91 -26.80 -0.22
N ASN A 163 -18.04 -27.19 -1.15
CA ASN A 163 -16.59 -27.01 -1.04
C ASN A 163 -16.03 -26.04 -2.09
N ALA A 164 -15.17 -25.12 -1.64
CA ALA A 164 -14.34 -24.30 -2.52
C ALA A 164 -12.95 -24.03 -1.94
N ARG A 165 -12.04 -23.60 -2.80
CA ARG A 165 -10.72 -23.06 -2.44
C ARG A 165 -10.63 -21.62 -2.87
N VAL A 166 -10.62 -20.70 -1.92
CA VAL A 166 -10.45 -19.26 -2.17
C VAL A 166 -8.97 -18.91 -2.11
N THR A 167 -8.49 -18.14 -3.08
CA THR A 167 -7.14 -17.60 -3.09
C THR A 167 -7.19 -16.12 -2.73
N VAL A 168 -6.45 -15.73 -1.70
CA VAL A 168 -6.35 -14.35 -1.20
C VAL A 168 -4.91 -13.87 -1.42
N SER A 169 -4.70 -12.77 -2.13
CA SER A 169 -3.39 -12.11 -2.17
C SER A 169 -3.17 -11.32 -0.89
N TYR A 170 -1.91 -11.20 -0.47
CA TYR A 170 -1.51 -10.41 0.69
C TYR A 170 -0.15 -9.76 0.47
N GLN A 171 0.14 -8.72 1.25
CA GLN A 171 1.47 -8.12 1.35
C GLN A 171 1.99 -8.22 2.78
N SER A 172 3.21 -8.73 2.96
CA SER A 172 3.93 -8.78 4.24
C SER A 172 5.30 -8.14 4.06
N GLY A 173 5.47 -6.94 4.64
CA GLY A 173 6.62 -6.09 4.36
C GLY A 173 6.76 -5.76 2.87
N GLY A 174 7.96 -5.95 2.32
CA GLY A 174 8.26 -5.75 0.90
C GLY A 174 7.92 -6.92 -0.02
N ARG A 175 7.21 -7.96 0.45
CA ARG A 175 6.87 -9.14 -0.34
C ARG A 175 5.36 -9.33 -0.46
N ARG A 176 4.90 -9.68 -1.65
CA ARG A 176 3.55 -10.19 -1.89
C ARG A 176 3.56 -11.73 -1.85
N GLY A 177 2.39 -12.31 -1.67
CA GLY A 177 2.16 -13.74 -1.72
C GLY A 177 0.68 -14.05 -1.85
N LEU A 178 0.36 -15.34 -1.93
CA LEU A 178 -0.99 -15.85 -2.02
C LEU A 178 -1.27 -16.79 -0.84
N LEU A 179 -2.49 -16.76 -0.30
CA LEU A 179 -2.99 -17.68 0.72
C LEU A 179 -4.17 -18.45 0.12
N SER A 180 -4.04 -19.77 0.04
CA SER A 180 -5.11 -20.69 -0.35
C SER A 180 -5.89 -21.09 0.89
N VAL A 181 -7.14 -20.62 0.99
CA VAL A 181 -8.09 -20.90 2.08
C VAL A 181 -9.12 -21.93 1.58
N PRO A 182 -9.15 -23.16 2.12
CA PRO A 182 -10.24 -24.11 1.87
C PRO A 182 -11.46 -23.68 2.68
N VAL A 183 -12.63 -23.63 2.05
CA VAL A 183 -13.89 -23.15 2.62
C VAL A 183 -14.98 -24.19 2.40
N TYR A 184 -15.75 -24.47 3.46
CA TYR A 184 -16.94 -25.29 3.43
C TYR A 184 -18.19 -24.45 3.73
N TYR A 185 -19.29 -24.75 3.04
CA TYR A 185 -20.59 -24.13 3.16
C TYR A 185 -21.64 -25.18 3.51
N ASP A 186 -22.38 -25.00 4.61
CA ASP A 186 -23.39 -25.98 5.05
C ASP A 186 -24.82 -25.70 4.54
N GLY A 187 -25.03 -24.61 3.80
CA GLY A 187 -26.35 -24.09 3.42
C GLY A 187 -26.83 -22.89 4.24
N THR A 188 -26.12 -22.54 5.32
CA THR A 188 -26.46 -21.43 6.23
C THR A 188 -25.27 -20.56 6.60
N GLY A 189 -24.05 -21.12 6.66
CA GLY A 189 -22.84 -20.42 7.02
C GLY A 189 -21.58 -21.07 6.45
N LEU A 190 -20.45 -20.39 6.64
CA LEU A 190 -19.14 -20.74 6.09
C LEU A 190 -18.14 -21.03 7.21
N VAL A 191 -17.32 -22.06 7.01
CA VAL A 191 -16.15 -22.38 7.85
C VAL A 191 -14.91 -22.63 6.99
N VAL A 192 -13.73 -22.39 7.54
CA VAL A 192 -12.48 -22.85 6.97
C VAL A 192 -12.33 -24.32 7.32
N SER A 193 -12.42 -25.20 6.33
CA SER A 193 -12.52 -26.65 6.54
C SER A 193 -11.19 -27.36 6.77
N GLU A 194 -10.07 -26.72 6.42
CA GLU A 194 -8.73 -27.31 6.45
C GLU A 194 -7.64 -26.24 6.63
N LYS A 195 -6.42 -26.64 6.97
CA LYS A 195 -5.31 -25.69 7.17
C LYS A 195 -4.96 -24.94 5.86
N PRO A 196 -4.87 -23.60 5.86
CA PRO A 196 -4.62 -22.83 4.65
C PRO A 196 -3.14 -22.92 4.24
N ALA A 197 -2.87 -22.82 2.94
CA ALA A 197 -1.53 -22.95 2.39
C ALA A 197 -0.99 -21.61 1.87
N LEU A 198 0.26 -21.28 2.21
CA LEU A 198 1.00 -20.19 1.58
C LEU A 198 1.51 -20.63 0.21
N LEU A 199 1.26 -19.80 -0.80
CA LEU A 199 1.65 -20.00 -2.19
C LEU A 199 2.51 -18.80 -2.65
N PRO A 200 3.49 -19.01 -3.54
CA PRO A 200 4.26 -17.91 -4.12
C PRO A 200 3.36 -16.98 -4.95
N GLU A 201 3.76 -15.71 -5.08
CA GLU A 201 3.16 -14.81 -6.08
C GLU A 201 3.39 -15.38 -7.49
N ALA A 202 2.40 -15.20 -8.38
CA ALA A 202 2.57 -15.55 -9.79
C ALA A 202 3.68 -14.71 -10.42
N ALA A 203 4.51 -15.33 -11.26
CA ALA A 203 5.52 -14.59 -12.03
C ALA A 203 4.84 -13.54 -12.93
N PRO A 204 5.44 -12.36 -13.13
CA PRO A 204 4.92 -11.37 -14.08
C PRO A 204 4.71 -11.99 -15.46
N ALA A 205 3.57 -11.69 -16.09
CA ALA A 205 3.29 -12.17 -17.43
C ALA A 205 4.29 -11.59 -18.44
N GLY A 206 4.79 -12.42 -19.34
CA GLY A 206 5.61 -11.95 -20.47
C GLY A 206 4.75 -11.11 -21.42
N LEU A 207 5.23 -9.90 -21.75
CA LEU A 207 4.60 -9.05 -22.76
C LEU A 207 5.27 -9.31 -24.12
N PRO A 208 4.55 -9.79 -25.16
CA PRO A 208 5.15 -9.98 -26.47
C PRO A 208 5.59 -8.64 -27.08
N PRO A 209 6.80 -8.56 -27.67
CA PRO A 209 7.24 -7.35 -28.35
C PRO A 209 6.32 -7.04 -29.54
N ILE A 210 6.11 -5.75 -29.81
CA ILE A 210 5.51 -5.26 -31.06
C ILE A 210 6.58 -4.40 -31.73
N SER A 211 6.63 -4.43 -33.07
CA SER A 211 7.39 -3.46 -33.85
C SER A 211 6.90 -2.03 -33.61
N ASP A 212 7.79 -1.05 -33.74
CA ASP A 212 7.39 0.35 -33.73
C ASP A 212 6.36 0.63 -34.84
N PRO A 213 5.32 1.43 -34.56
CA PRO A 213 4.33 1.80 -35.57
C PRO A 213 4.95 2.73 -36.62
N ASP A 214 4.47 2.61 -37.86
CA ASP A 214 4.74 3.61 -38.91
C ASP A 214 4.31 5.01 -38.44
N ARG A 215 5.05 6.05 -38.86
CA ARG A 215 4.81 7.44 -38.47
C ARG A 215 4.51 8.34 -39.67
N ASP A 216 3.41 9.08 -39.59
CA ASP A 216 3.04 10.17 -40.49
C ASP A 216 3.57 11.50 -39.91
N SER A 217 4.85 11.79 -40.18
CA SER A 217 5.55 12.94 -39.58
C SER A 217 4.93 14.30 -39.92
N ALA A 218 4.16 14.39 -41.01
CA ALA A 218 3.43 15.60 -41.37
C ALA A 218 2.23 15.79 -40.43
N ALA A 219 1.45 14.72 -40.19
CA ALA A 219 0.36 14.75 -39.23
C ALA A 219 0.86 14.96 -37.79
N GLU A 220 1.98 14.35 -37.39
CA GLU A 220 2.62 14.59 -36.08
C GLU A 220 2.94 16.08 -35.87
N ALA A 221 3.52 16.73 -36.88
CA ALA A 221 3.84 18.16 -36.83
C ALA A 221 2.58 19.06 -36.81
N GLU A 222 1.53 18.71 -37.56
CA GLU A 222 0.23 19.41 -37.55
C GLU A 222 -0.44 19.33 -36.17
N LEU A 223 -0.37 18.17 -35.52
CA LEU A 223 -1.12 17.85 -34.31
C LEU A 223 -0.42 18.24 -33.00
N ARG A 224 0.91 18.25 -32.95
CA ARG A 224 1.67 18.50 -31.71
C ARG A 224 1.26 19.80 -30.98
N PRO A 225 1.15 20.98 -31.64
CA PRO A 225 0.76 22.21 -30.94
C PRO A 225 -0.67 22.16 -30.39
N GLN A 226 -1.57 21.46 -31.09
CA GLN A 226 -2.93 21.27 -30.64
C GLN A 226 -3.00 20.35 -29.42
N LEU A 227 -2.25 19.24 -29.43
CA LEU A 227 -2.19 18.31 -28.31
C LEU A 227 -1.56 18.95 -27.07
N GLU A 228 -0.55 19.81 -27.22
CA GLU A 228 -0.05 20.62 -26.10
C GLU A 228 -1.11 21.55 -25.51
N GLY A 229 -1.92 22.19 -26.36
CA GLY A 229 -3.05 23.02 -25.94
C GLY A 229 -4.12 22.21 -25.21
N PHE A 230 -4.49 21.05 -25.77
CA PHE A 230 -5.41 20.10 -25.15
C PHE A 230 -4.91 19.65 -23.78
N PHE A 231 -3.68 19.16 -23.65
CA PHE A 231 -3.17 18.65 -22.38
C PHE A 231 -2.97 19.75 -21.31
N LYS A 232 -2.73 21.01 -21.71
CA LYS A 232 -2.78 22.17 -20.79
C LYS A 232 -4.20 22.40 -20.25
N ALA A 233 -5.21 22.38 -21.12
CA ALA A 233 -6.60 22.50 -20.70
C ALA A 233 -7.08 21.28 -19.87
N TYR A 234 -6.61 20.09 -20.22
CA TYR A 234 -6.89 18.82 -19.52
C TYR A 234 -6.32 18.81 -18.11
N ALA A 235 -5.08 19.28 -17.91
CA ALA A 235 -4.51 19.52 -16.59
C ALA A 235 -5.35 20.50 -15.76
N ALA A 236 -5.72 21.65 -16.34
CA ALA A 236 -6.47 22.70 -15.65
C ALA A 236 -7.92 22.29 -15.30
N GLY A 237 -8.55 21.39 -16.06
CA GLY A 237 -9.96 21.00 -15.88
C GLY A 237 -10.99 22.09 -16.25
N ASN A 238 -10.57 23.21 -16.83
CA ASN A 238 -11.51 24.24 -17.27
C ASN A 238 -12.28 23.78 -18.51
N GLN A 239 -13.56 23.44 -18.34
CA GLN A 239 -14.42 22.93 -19.40
C GLN A 239 -14.52 23.89 -20.61
N VAL A 240 -14.47 25.21 -20.40
CA VAL A 240 -14.56 26.21 -21.48
C VAL A 240 -13.29 26.25 -22.34
N ASP A 241 -12.14 25.94 -21.75
CA ASP A 241 -10.87 25.84 -22.50
C ASP A 241 -10.71 24.45 -23.13
N LEU A 242 -11.16 23.39 -22.45
CA LEU A 242 -11.20 22.01 -22.99
C LEU A 242 -12.08 21.90 -24.24
N GLN A 243 -13.27 22.51 -24.23
CA GLN A 243 -14.20 22.52 -25.38
C GLN A 243 -13.60 23.10 -26.67
N ARG A 244 -12.47 23.83 -26.62
CA ARG A 244 -11.77 24.35 -27.80
C ARG A 244 -10.97 23.29 -28.55
N TYR A 245 -10.65 22.20 -27.89
CA TYR A 245 -9.82 21.10 -28.39
C TYR A 245 -10.60 19.79 -28.54
N VAL A 246 -11.81 19.72 -27.99
CA VAL A 246 -12.68 18.53 -27.95
C VAL A 246 -13.75 18.61 -29.03
N ALA A 247 -14.10 17.47 -29.62
CA ALA A 247 -15.05 17.38 -30.72
C ALA A 247 -16.46 17.85 -30.31
N ASN A 248 -17.19 18.43 -31.26
CA ASN A 248 -18.57 18.87 -31.03
C ASN A 248 -19.45 17.76 -30.39
N ARG A 249 -20.14 18.11 -29.29
CA ARG A 249 -20.98 17.21 -28.45
C ARG A 249 -20.22 16.13 -27.66
N VAL A 250 -18.90 16.16 -27.63
CA VAL A 250 -18.08 15.34 -26.72
C VAL A 250 -17.78 16.13 -25.44
N THR A 251 -17.84 15.44 -24.30
CA THR A 251 -17.42 15.96 -22.99
C THR A 251 -16.27 15.10 -22.49
N ILE A 252 -15.14 15.74 -22.18
CA ILE A 252 -13.98 15.12 -21.54
C ILE A 252 -13.75 15.85 -20.22
N GLU A 253 -13.69 15.12 -19.11
CA GLU A 253 -13.37 15.66 -17.79
C GLU A 253 -11.85 15.76 -17.61
N GLY A 254 -11.35 16.93 -17.20
CA GLY A 254 -9.93 17.14 -16.90
C GLY A 254 -9.59 16.92 -15.42
N PHE A 255 -8.31 17.10 -15.08
CA PHE A 255 -7.75 16.86 -13.75
C PHE A 255 -7.96 18.00 -12.74
N ASN A 256 -8.75 19.02 -13.06
CA ASN A 256 -9.14 20.10 -12.13
C ASN A 256 -7.97 20.80 -11.41
N GLY A 257 -6.78 20.84 -12.02
CA GLY A 257 -5.58 21.46 -11.48
C GLY A 257 -4.70 20.57 -10.59
N GLU A 258 -5.01 19.28 -10.43
CA GLU A 258 -4.17 18.33 -9.65
C GLU A 258 -2.78 18.11 -10.28
N PHE A 259 -2.69 18.25 -11.60
CA PHE A 259 -1.47 18.13 -12.38
C PHE A 259 -1.19 19.41 -13.18
N THR A 260 0.06 19.61 -13.58
CA THR A 260 0.44 20.64 -14.57
C THR A 260 1.20 19.97 -15.71
N LEU A 261 0.89 20.34 -16.97
CA LEU A 261 1.67 19.86 -18.12
C LEU A 261 3.10 20.40 -18.05
N THR A 262 4.08 19.53 -17.84
CA THR A 262 5.51 19.87 -17.96
C THR A 262 5.96 19.76 -19.41
N GLN A 263 5.62 18.65 -20.07
CA GLN A 263 6.09 18.38 -21.43
C GLN A 263 5.14 17.44 -22.19
N LEU A 264 4.90 17.72 -23.47
CA LEU A 264 4.48 16.70 -24.44
C LEU A 264 5.76 16.10 -25.04
N LYS A 265 6.15 14.92 -24.57
CA LYS A 265 7.44 14.27 -24.84
C LYS A 265 7.49 13.70 -26.26
N ASP A 266 6.56 12.81 -26.59
CA ASP A 266 6.41 12.24 -27.94
C ASP A 266 4.96 12.30 -28.42
N VAL A 267 4.79 12.34 -29.74
CA VAL A 267 3.51 12.25 -30.46
C VAL A 267 3.73 11.32 -31.64
N ILE A 268 2.94 10.24 -31.69
CA ILE A 268 3.01 9.21 -32.72
C ILE A 268 1.68 9.19 -33.45
N VAL A 269 1.69 9.47 -34.75
CA VAL A 269 0.48 9.46 -35.59
C VAL A 269 0.70 8.45 -36.72
N PRO A 270 0.11 7.25 -36.65
CA PRO A 270 0.20 6.32 -37.76
C PRO A 270 -0.51 6.83 -39.03
N PRO A 271 -0.09 6.34 -40.21
CA PRO A 271 -0.88 6.45 -41.43
C PRO A 271 -2.32 5.96 -41.19
N GLY A 272 -3.31 6.74 -41.62
CA GLY A 272 -4.72 6.49 -41.32
C GLY A 272 -5.64 7.39 -42.13
N GLU A 273 -6.92 7.43 -41.75
CA GLU A 273 -7.94 8.16 -42.51
C GLU A 273 -7.66 9.68 -42.54
N ALA A 274 -8.05 10.34 -43.63
CA ALA A 274 -7.82 11.77 -43.81
C ALA A 274 -8.56 12.65 -42.77
N ASN A 275 -9.64 12.13 -42.20
CA ASN A 275 -10.52 12.85 -41.27
C ASN A 275 -10.57 12.24 -39.86
N SER A 276 -9.87 11.13 -39.59
CA SER A 276 -9.76 10.57 -38.24
C SER A 276 -8.45 9.81 -38.08
N ARG A 277 -7.78 9.99 -36.94
CA ARG A 277 -6.53 9.28 -36.60
C ARG A 277 -6.60 8.78 -35.16
N ASP A 278 -6.03 7.60 -34.94
CA ASP A 278 -5.56 7.19 -33.63
C ASP A 278 -4.18 7.84 -33.41
N VAL A 279 -3.96 8.42 -32.24
CA VAL A 279 -2.70 9.09 -31.89
C VAL A 279 -2.20 8.56 -30.54
N THR A 280 -0.91 8.27 -30.43
CA THR A 280 -0.27 8.03 -29.13
C THR A 280 0.49 9.29 -28.71
N ALA A 281 0.27 9.74 -27.48
CA ALA A 281 0.95 10.90 -26.91
C ALA A 281 1.61 10.52 -25.58
N VAL A 282 2.91 10.80 -25.44
CA VAL A 282 3.64 10.61 -24.18
C VAL A 282 3.76 11.97 -23.50
N VAL A 283 3.23 12.07 -22.29
CA VAL A 283 3.10 13.32 -21.54
C VAL A 283 3.84 13.20 -20.21
N VAL A 284 4.53 14.26 -19.82
CA VAL A 284 5.12 14.42 -18.48
C VAL A 284 4.31 15.45 -17.71
N TRP A 285 3.73 15.02 -16.59
CA TRP A 285 3.01 15.84 -15.64
C TRP A 285 3.91 16.20 -14.45
N ALA A 286 3.78 17.43 -13.94
CA ALA A 286 4.22 17.76 -12.60
C ALA A 286 3.10 17.44 -11.61
N VAL A 287 3.42 16.64 -10.59
CA VAL A 287 2.57 16.31 -9.44
C VAL A 287 2.92 17.24 -8.29
N ALA A 288 1.93 17.90 -7.70
CA ALA A 288 2.15 18.76 -6.54
C ALA A 288 2.65 17.93 -5.34
N SER A 289 3.84 18.26 -4.83
CA SER A 289 4.36 17.68 -3.59
C SER A 289 3.52 18.19 -2.41
N GLY A 290 2.70 17.31 -1.82
CA GLY A 290 1.89 17.61 -0.63
C GLY A 290 2.75 18.20 0.49
N GLY A 291 2.26 19.29 1.11
CA GLY A 291 3.09 20.23 1.87
C GLY A 291 3.99 19.61 2.95
N ALA A 292 5.30 19.61 2.68
CA ALA A 292 6.31 19.44 3.71
C ALA A 292 6.26 20.64 4.68
N ALA A 293 6.20 20.37 5.99
CA ALA A 293 6.23 21.42 7.00
C ALA A 293 7.56 22.22 6.91
N PRO A 294 7.55 23.55 7.13
CA PRO A 294 8.72 24.41 6.93
C PRO A 294 9.75 24.22 8.06
N THR A 295 10.52 23.14 7.97
CA THR A 295 11.75 22.94 8.76
C THR A 295 12.96 23.50 8.00
N GLN A 296 13.92 23.99 8.78
CA GLN A 296 14.72 25.15 8.43
C GLN A 296 15.82 24.87 7.40
N THR A 297 16.18 25.93 6.65
CA THR A 297 17.14 25.96 5.54
C THR A 297 16.64 25.26 4.25
N PRO A 298 16.32 26.01 3.18
CA PRO A 298 16.00 25.44 1.87
C PRO A 298 17.28 24.96 1.18
N SER A 299 17.48 23.65 1.12
CA SER A 299 18.35 23.06 0.09
C SER A 299 17.54 22.96 -1.20
N ILE A 300 18.07 23.48 -2.31
CA ILE A 300 17.44 23.42 -3.64
C ILE A 300 17.50 21.98 -4.21
N ASP A 301 18.49 21.20 -3.75
CA ASP A 301 18.73 19.81 -4.13
C ASP A 301 17.97 18.79 -3.24
N ASP A 302 17.01 19.25 -2.44
CA ASP A 302 16.16 18.39 -1.62
C ASP A 302 15.07 17.72 -2.48
N PRO A 303 15.14 16.40 -2.76
CA PRO A 303 14.18 15.73 -3.63
C PRO A 303 12.77 15.69 -3.04
N THR A 304 12.59 16.00 -1.75
CA THR A 304 11.27 16.11 -1.12
C THR A 304 10.57 17.45 -1.39
N ARG A 305 11.30 18.44 -1.93
CA ARG A 305 10.82 19.78 -2.27
C ARG A 305 10.70 20.05 -3.77
N GLN A 306 11.19 19.14 -4.62
CA GLN A 306 11.02 19.21 -6.06
C GLN A 306 9.67 18.58 -6.46
N PRO A 307 8.94 19.14 -7.44
CA PRO A 307 7.69 18.54 -7.93
C PRO A 307 7.99 17.19 -8.60
N GLY A 308 7.16 16.19 -8.32
CA GLY A 308 7.33 14.86 -8.90
C GLY A 308 6.99 14.87 -10.38
N GLY A 309 7.88 14.32 -11.22
CA GLY A 309 7.59 14.09 -12.64
C GLY A 309 6.90 12.74 -12.86
N LEU A 310 5.72 12.75 -13.48
CA LEU A 310 4.94 11.56 -13.81
C LEU A 310 4.79 11.45 -15.34
N GLU A 311 5.46 10.48 -15.94
CA GLU A 311 5.32 10.18 -17.37
C GLU A 311 4.14 9.23 -17.62
N GLN A 312 3.25 9.58 -18.55
CA GLN A 312 2.07 8.79 -18.93
C GLN A 312 1.90 8.76 -20.45
N ALA A 313 1.53 7.60 -20.99
CA ALA A 313 1.20 7.42 -22.39
C ALA A 313 -0.32 7.35 -22.57
N TYR A 314 -0.84 8.17 -23.48
CA TYR A 314 -2.25 8.25 -23.85
C TYR A 314 -2.47 7.76 -25.28
N ARG A 315 -3.61 7.09 -25.51
CA ARG A 315 -4.21 6.94 -26.84
C ARG A 315 -5.32 7.99 -26.95
N LEU A 316 -5.28 8.80 -27.99
CA LEU A 316 -6.36 9.70 -28.36
C LEU A 316 -6.97 9.24 -29.66
N THR A 317 -8.29 9.36 -29.79
CA THR A 317 -8.92 9.37 -31.11
C THR A 317 -9.21 10.81 -31.48
N ILE A 318 -8.67 11.26 -32.62
CA ILE A 318 -8.95 12.60 -33.14
C ILE A 318 -9.78 12.52 -34.42
N GLU A 319 -10.51 13.60 -34.70
CA GLU A 319 -11.26 13.77 -35.94
C GLU A 319 -11.17 15.21 -36.46
N LYS A 320 -11.28 15.36 -37.79
CA LYS A 320 -11.17 16.66 -38.46
C LYS A 320 -12.57 17.25 -38.65
N GLN A 321 -12.83 18.42 -38.05
CA GLN A 321 -14.07 19.17 -38.20
C GLN A 321 -13.75 20.51 -38.89
N GLY A 322 -14.06 20.60 -40.19
CA GLY A 322 -13.55 21.67 -41.04
C GLY A 322 -12.03 21.55 -41.23
N ASP A 323 -11.28 22.64 -41.04
CA ASP A 323 -9.82 22.65 -41.19
C ASP A 323 -9.05 22.33 -39.89
N LYS A 324 -9.75 22.01 -38.80
CA LYS A 324 -9.16 21.75 -37.47
C LYS A 324 -9.41 20.33 -37.02
N TRP A 325 -8.44 19.75 -36.32
CA TRP A 325 -8.62 18.51 -35.60
C TRP A 325 -9.29 18.77 -34.26
N PHE A 326 -9.90 17.75 -33.68
CA PHE A 326 -10.49 17.77 -32.35
C PHE A 326 -10.36 16.39 -31.71
N VAL A 327 -10.17 16.35 -30.39
CA VAL A 327 -10.12 15.12 -29.59
C VAL A 327 -11.54 14.60 -29.38
N ARG A 328 -11.82 13.38 -29.85
CA ARG A 328 -13.09 12.67 -29.61
C ARG A 328 -13.05 11.75 -28.40
N ASP A 329 -11.88 11.18 -28.10
CA ASP A 329 -11.68 10.19 -27.04
C ASP A 329 -10.25 10.28 -26.51
N VAL A 330 -10.05 10.03 -25.21
CA VAL A 330 -8.74 10.00 -24.55
C VAL A 330 -8.71 8.85 -23.54
N GLN A 331 -7.70 7.99 -23.66
CA GLN A 331 -7.55 6.75 -22.88
C GLN A 331 -6.08 6.53 -22.54
N GLY A 332 -5.79 5.65 -21.58
CA GLY A 332 -4.42 5.14 -21.40
C GLY A 332 -3.96 4.37 -22.63
N ALA A 333 -2.68 4.48 -22.99
CA ALA A 333 -2.12 3.73 -24.12
C ALA A 333 -2.18 2.21 -23.85
N LYS A 334 -2.57 1.42 -24.88
CA LYS A 334 -2.79 -0.03 -24.75
C LYS A 334 -1.50 -0.82 -24.46
N ARG A 335 -0.36 -0.30 -24.90
CA ARG A 335 1.01 -0.78 -24.65
C ARG A 335 1.95 0.43 -24.65
N PRO A 336 3.13 0.36 -24.02
CA PRO A 336 4.18 1.34 -24.27
C PRO A 336 4.51 1.38 -25.77
N ALA A 337 4.67 2.59 -26.30
CA ALA A 337 5.22 2.79 -27.63
C ALA A 337 6.66 3.26 -27.47
N GLY A 338 7.61 2.52 -28.07
CA GLY A 338 9.05 2.82 -28.07
C GLY A 338 9.70 2.93 -26.69
#